data_AF-A0A258CNS0-F1
#
_entry.id   AF-A0A258CNS0-F1
#
_cell.length_a   1.000
_cell.length_b   1.000
_cell.length_c   1.000
_cell.angle_alpha   90.00
_cell.angle_beta   90.00
_cell.angle_gamma   90.00
#
_symmetry.space_group_name_H-M   'P 1'
#
loop_
_entity.id
_entity.type
_entity.pdbx_description
1 polymer ?
#
loop_
_entity_poly.entity_id
_entity_poly.type
_entity_poly.pdbx_seq_one_letter_code
_entity_poly.pdbx_strand_id
1 'polypeptide(L)'
;MRSDWYLPLCTGEERLKDGAGAKIHPTQKPAALLARVMLSASNPGDVILDPFFGTGTTGAVAKALGRRFIGCERDPGYAEAARQRIAAITPLPPEAFATAPSKRSEPRVPFLALVEAGLVKAGETVTDEKRRHKAIIRADGTLLLDPAVGSIHKIGALAQGLPSCNGWTFWHVERDGALTLLDTLRGEIRAQMAAA
;
A
#
# COMPACT_ATOMS: atom_id res chain seq x y z
N MET A 1 11.42 2.49 1.32
CA MET A 1 11.74 2.41 2.76
C MET A 1 13.20 2.00 2.86
N ARG A 2 14.04 2.66 3.66
CA ARG A 2 15.41 2.18 3.86
C ARG A 2 15.41 0.94 4.77
N SER A 3 16.39 0.06 4.57
CA SER A 3 16.57 -1.16 5.37
C SER A 3 17.30 -0.93 6.69
N ASP A 4 17.89 0.26 6.90
CA ASP A 4 18.50 0.71 8.15
C ASP A 4 17.50 1.49 9.01
N TRP A 5 17.26 1.03 10.24
CA TRP A 5 16.29 1.64 11.16
C TRP A 5 17.00 2.16 12.40
N TYR A 6 17.02 3.48 12.54
CA TYR A 6 17.47 4.13 13.77
C TYR A 6 16.31 4.20 14.76
N LEU A 7 16.38 3.40 15.83
CA LEU A 7 15.36 3.32 16.88
C LEU A 7 16.04 3.38 18.25
N PRO A 8 15.47 4.12 19.22
CA PRO A 8 16.00 4.15 20.58
C PRO A 8 15.87 2.80 21.27
N LEU A 9 16.68 2.60 22.31
CA LEU A 9 16.59 1.43 23.18
C LEU A 9 15.31 1.45 24.03
N CYS A 10 14.90 0.28 24.52
CA CYS A 10 13.81 0.16 25.50
C CYS A 10 14.29 0.61 26.89
N THR A 11 13.97 1.86 27.24
CA THR A 11 14.33 2.56 28.48
C THR A 11 13.11 3.31 29.05
N GLY A 12 13.30 4.02 30.18
CA GLY A 12 12.24 4.81 30.79
C GLY A 12 11.07 3.97 31.30
N GLU A 13 9.86 4.52 31.18
CA GLU A 13 8.59 3.88 31.60
C GLU A 13 8.23 2.65 30.77
N GLU A 14 8.70 2.59 29.51
CA GLU A 14 8.48 1.41 28.66
C GLU A 14 9.19 0.17 29.24
N ARG A 15 10.32 0.37 29.92
CA ARG A 15 11.15 -0.70 30.45
C ARG A 15 10.54 -1.24 31.75
N LEU A 16 10.02 -2.45 31.70
CA LEU A 16 9.36 -3.08 32.85
C LEU A 16 10.36 -3.34 33.99
N LYS A 17 9.95 -2.96 35.20
CA LYS A 17 10.71 -3.10 36.44
C LYS A 17 9.87 -3.79 37.51
N ASP A 18 10.52 -4.54 38.38
CA ASP A 18 9.88 -5.16 39.54
C ASP A 18 9.68 -4.15 40.69
N GLY A 19 9.12 -4.61 41.81
CA GLY A 19 8.89 -3.77 42.98
C GLY A 19 10.16 -3.22 43.64
N ALA A 20 11.33 -3.78 43.34
CA ALA A 20 12.63 -3.27 43.80
C ALA A 20 13.28 -2.32 42.77
N GLY A 21 12.62 -2.07 41.63
CA GLY A 21 13.12 -1.21 40.56
C GLY A 21 14.11 -1.90 39.61
N ALA A 22 14.37 -3.20 39.79
CA ALA A 22 15.23 -3.98 38.89
C ALA A 22 14.50 -4.35 37.60
N LYS A 23 15.23 -4.54 36.51
CA LYS A 23 14.67 -4.88 35.20
C LYS A 23 14.06 -6.28 35.27
N ILE A 24 12.78 -6.42 34.91
CA ILE A 24 12.12 -7.73 34.88
C ILE A 24 12.75 -8.63 33.81
N HIS A 25 12.97 -8.09 32.60
CA HIS A 25 13.54 -8.87 31.50
C HIS A 25 14.84 -8.24 30.96
N PRO A 26 15.91 -9.05 30.77
CA PRO A 26 17.21 -8.53 30.34
C PRO A 26 17.16 -7.98 28.91
N THR A 27 16.38 -8.60 28.03
CA THR A 27 16.39 -8.35 26.58
C THR A 27 15.05 -7.83 26.03
N GLN A 28 14.27 -7.12 26.86
CA GLN A 28 13.01 -6.49 26.42
C GLN A 28 13.24 -5.61 25.17
N LYS A 29 12.44 -5.84 24.13
CA LYS A 29 12.51 -5.10 22.87
C LYS A 29 11.65 -3.84 22.91
N PRO A 30 12.06 -2.75 22.23
CA PRO A 30 11.31 -1.51 22.17
C PRO A 30 10.04 -1.67 21.33
N ALA A 31 8.93 -1.13 21.79
CA ALA A 31 7.63 -1.20 21.12
C ALA A 31 7.66 -0.62 19.70
N ALA A 32 8.43 0.46 19.48
CA ALA A 32 8.57 1.10 18.18
C ALA A 32 9.12 0.16 17.09
N LEU A 33 10.01 -0.77 17.46
CA LEU A 33 10.53 -1.77 16.53
C LEU A 33 9.42 -2.71 16.06
N LEU A 34 8.66 -3.25 17.01
CA LEU A 34 7.57 -4.20 16.71
C LEU A 34 6.44 -3.52 15.95
N ALA A 35 6.14 -2.25 16.27
CA ALA A 35 5.12 -1.47 15.56
C ALA A 35 5.49 -1.33 14.08
N ARG A 36 6.75 -1.02 13.78
CA ARG A 36 7.25 -0.92 12.41
C ARG A 36 7.15 -2.24 11.65
N VAL A 37 7.53 -3.35 12.29
CA VAL A 37 7.39 -4.69 11.70
C VAL A 37 5.93 -4.97 11.35
N MET A 38 5.01 -4.83 12.32
CA MET A 38 3.60 -5.15 12.11
C MET A 38 2.92 -4.26 11.07
N LEU A 39 3.18 -2.95 11.09
CA LEU A 39 2.64 -2.02 10.09
C LEU A 39 3.15 -2.31 8.67
N SER A 40 4.33 -2.92 8.54
CA SER A 40 4.91 -3.24 7.23
C SER A 40 4.52 -4.61 6.69
N ALA A 41 4.16 -5.55 7.57
CA ALA A 41 4.08 -6.98 7.23
C ALA A 41 2.78 -7.67 7.69
N SER A 42 1.79 -6.92 8.20
CA SER A 42 0.48 -7.45 8.60
C SER A 42 -0.63 -6.42 8.43
N ASN A 43 -1.84 -6.90 8.21
CA ASN A 43 -3.05 -6.09 8.19
C ASN A 43 -3.72 -6.06 9.58
N PRO A 44 -4.52 -5.03 9.87
CA PRO A 44 -5.43 -5.07 11.02
C PRO A 44 -6.28 -6.36 11.02
N GLY A 45 -6.47 -6.98 12.18
CA GLY A 45 -7.19 -8.24 12.35
C GLY A 45 -6.36 -9.52 12.18
N ASP A 46 -5.18 -9.43 11.55
CA ASP A 46 -4.26 -10.57 11.43
C ASP A 46 -3.80 -11.09 12.80
N VAL A 47 -3.36 -12.35 12.82
CA VAL A 47 -2.82 -13.01 14.03
C VAL A 47 -1.30 -13.01 13.97
N ILE A 48 -0.66 -12.44 15.00
CA ILE A 48 0.79 -12.45 15.17
C ILE A 48 1.19 -13.55 16.15
N LEU A 49 2.01 -14.52 15.70
CA LEU A 49 2.61 -15.52 16.57
C LEU A 49 3.99 -15.05 17.06
N ASP A 50 4.23 -15.12 18.36
CA ASP A 50 5.54 -14.92 18.96
C ASP A 50 5.90 -16.11 19.87
N PRO A 51 6.82 -16.99 19.43
CA PRO A 51 7.21 -18.17 20.21
C PRO A 51 8.16 -17.85 21.38
N PHE A 52 8.64 -16.61 21.50
CA PHE A 52 9.56 -16.16 22.55
C PHE A 52 9.06 -14.86 23.18
N PHE A 53 7.88 -14.96 23.79
CA PHE A 53 7.06 -13.79 24.11
C PHE A 53 7.67 -12.85 25.16
N GLY A 54 8.51 -13.38 26.07
CA GLY A 54 9.13 -12.63 27.14
C GLY A 54 8.08 -11.86 27.95
N THR A 55 8.31 -10.56 28.14
CA THR A 55 7.36 -9.66 28.81
C THR A 55 6.32 -9.04 27.87
N GLY A 56 6.05 -9.67 26.73
CA GLY A 56 4.88 -9.41 25.91
C GLY A 56 4.91 -8.14 25.07
N THR A 57 6.09 -7.63 24.65
CA THR A 57 6.15 -6.46 23.75
C THR A 57 5.33 -6.70 22.47
N THR A 58 5.42 -7.89 21.87
CA THR A 58 4.67 -8.23 20.65
C THR A 58 3.16 -8.16 20.89
N GLY A 59 2.65 -8.76 21.98
CA GLY A 59 1.22 -8.72 22.29
C GLY A 59 0.71 -7.33 22.62
N ALA A 60 1.51 -6.54 23.35
CA ALA A 60 1.16 -5.16 23.69
C ALA A 60 1.00 -4.30 22.42
N VAL A 61 1.95 -4.40 21.49
CA VAL A 61 1.92 -3.68 20.22
C VAL A 61 0.82 -4.21 19.30
N ALA A 62 0.63 -5.54 19.22
CA ALA A 62 -0.44 -6.14 18.43
C ALA A 62 -1.82 -5.64 18.88
N LYS A 63 -2.09 -5.67 20.20
CA LYS A 63 -3.34 -5.15 20.77
C LYS A 63 -3.52 -3.67 20.48
N ALA A 64 -2.46 -2.86 20.66
CA ALA A 64 -2.52 -1.42 20.38
C ALA A 64 -2.86 -1.13 18.91
N LEU A 65 -2.35 -1.93 17.99
CA LEU A 65 -2.49 -1.74 16.54
C LEU A 65 -3.65 -2.54 15.92
N GLY A 66 -4.58 -3.08 16.73
CA GLY A 66 -5.74 -3.81 16.22
C GLY A 66 -5.41 -5.15 15.55
N ARG A 67 -4.30 -5.79 15.94
CA ARG A 67 -3.97 -7.18 15.56
C ARG A 67 -4.28 -8.13 16.71
N ARG A 68 -4.57 -9.39 16.38
CA ARG A 68 -4.62 -10.49 17.34
C ARG A 68 -3.21 -11.04 17.55
N PHE A 69 -2.98 -11.74 18.65
CA PHE A 69 -1.68 -12.36 18.89
C PHE A 69 -1.81 -13.71 19.63
N ILE A 70 -0.79 -14.55 19.45
CA ILE A 70 -0.54 -15.76 20.23
C ILE A 70 0.90 -15.64 20.72
N GLY A 71 1.09 -15.64 22.04
CA GLY A 71 2.41 -15.56 22.67
C GLY A 71 2.72 -16.82 23.46
N CYS A 72 3.90 -17.40 23.24
CA CYS A 72 4.41 -18.53 24.02
C CYS A 72 5.57 -18.05 24.90
N GLU A 73 5.47 -18.29 26.21
CA GLU A 73 6.54 -18.01 27.17
C GLU A 73 6.65 -19.17 28.17
N ARG A 74 7.88 -19.59 28.47
CA ARG A 74 8.17 -20.68 29.38
C ARG A 74 8.26 -20.20 30.82
N ASP A 75 8.80 -19.01 31.04
CA ASP A 75 8.98 -18.43 32.37
C ASP A 75 7.65 -17.84 32.89
N PRO A 76 7.10 -18.37 33.99
CA PRO A 76 5.82 -17.91 34.51
C PRO A 76 5.84 -16.46 34.99
N GLY A 77 6.99 -15.95 35.45
CA GLY A 77 7.14 -14.56 35.89
C GLY A 77 7.09 -13.60 34.70
N TYR A 78 7.75 -13.94 33.59
CA TYR A 78 7.66 -13.15 32.36
C TYR A 78 6.26 -13.20 31.75
N ALA A 79 5.64 -14.38 31.75
CA ALA A 79 4.27 -14.54 31.26
C ALA A 79 3.27 -13.69 32.06
N GLU A 80 3.43 -13.62 33.39
CA GLU A 80 2.57 -12.80 34.23
C GLU A 80 2.79 -11.30 33.98
N ALA A 81 4.04 -10.84 33.90
CA ALA A 81 4.35 -9.46 33.54
C ALA A 81 3.80 -9.09 32.15
N ALA A 82 3.84 -10.01 31.18
CA ALA A 82 3.24 -9.83 29.87
C ALA A 82 1.72 -9.64 29.95
N ARG A 83 1.01 -10.49 30.71
CA ARG A 83 -0.45 -10.37 30.90
C ARG A 83 -0.84 -9.02 31.49
N GLN A 84 -0.15 -8.59 32.55
CA GLN A 84 -0.40 -7.31 33.22
C GLN A 84 -0.17 -6.13 32.28
N ARG A 85 0.98 -6.12 31.57
CA ARG A 85 1.29 -5.09 30.57
C ARG A 85 0.22 -5.02 29.49
N ILE A 86 -0.18 -6.16 28.92
CA ILE A 86 -1.15 -6.22 27.81
C ILE A 86 -2.56 -5.82 28.28
N ALA A 87 -2.96 -6.19 29.50
CA ALA A 87 -4.23 -5.77 30.09
C ALA A 87 -4.34 -4.24 30.15
N ALA A 88 -3.24 -3.56 30.51
CA ALA A 88 -3.18 -2.10 30.59
C ALA A 88 -3.15 -1.37 29.22
N ILE A 89 -2.94 -2.07 28.10
CA ILE A 89 -2.97 -1.44 26.77
C ILE A 89 -4.40 -1.08 26.38
N THR A 90 -4.59 0.20 26.05
CA THR A 90 -5.77 0.68 25.35
C THR A 90 -5.50 0.60 23.84
N PRO A 91 -6.35 -0.12 23.06
CA PRO A 91 -6.22 -0.13 21.60
C PRO A 91 -6.31 1.28 21.02
N LEU A 92 -5.52 1.57 19.99
CA LEU A 92 -5.68 2.78 19.22
C LEU A 92 -7.00 2.73 18.43
N PRO A 93 -7.56 3.88 18.05
CA PRO A 93 -8.73 3.88 17.21
C PRO A 93 -8.36 3.38 15.78
N PRO A 94 -9.25 2.65 15.08
CA PRO A 94 -8.92 1.99 13.82
C PRO A 94 -8.34 2.89 12.73
N GLU A 95 -8.78 4.14 12.67
CA GLU A 95 -8.27 5.15 11.75
C GLU A 95 -6.76 5.43 11.92
N ALA A 96 -6.19 5.20 13.10
CA ALA A 96 -4.77 5.45 13.38
C ALA A 96 -3.84 4.37 12.80
N PHE A 97 -4.38 3.20 12.45
CA PHE A 97 -3.61 2.08 11.88
C PHE A 97 -4.19 1.50 10.60
N ALA A 98 -5.24 2.11 10.05
CA ALA A 98 -5.77 1.77 8.74
C ALA A 98 -4.69 1.97 7.68
N THR A 99 -4.52 0.97 6.81
CA THR A 99 -3.62 1.09 5.66
C THR A 99 -4.13 2.17 4.72
N ALA A 100 -3.27 3.12 4.34
CA ALA A 100 -3.61 4.09 3.31
C ALA A 100 -4.00 3.35 2.01
N PRO A 101 -5.07 3.78 1.33
CA PRO A 101 -5.47 3.16 0.07
C PRO A 101 -4.32 3.23 -0.93
N SER A 102 -3.99 2.08 -1.54
CA SER A 102 -2.95 2.01 -2.55
C SER A 102 -3.56 2.18 -3.95
N LYS A 103 -2.82 2.78 -4.89
CA LYS A 103 -3.25 2.82 -6.31
C LYS A 103 -3.50 1.43 -6.92
N ARG A 104 -2.94 0.37 -6.32
CA ARG A 104 -3.14 -1.02 -6.75
C ARG A 104 -4.47 -1.63 -6.29
N SER A 105 -5.06 -1.12 -5.21
CA SER A 105 -6.36 -1.56 -4.70
C SER A 105 -7.54 -0.82 -5.33
N GLU A 106 -7.27 0.20 -6.16
CA GLU A 106 -8.30 0.87 -6.93
C GLU A 106 -8.95 -0.08 -7.96
N PRO A 107 -10.25 0.07 -8.26
CA PRO A 107 -10.90 -0.68 -9.32
C PRO A 107 -10.13 -0.62 -10.63
N ARG A 108 -9.96 -1.79 -11.26
CA ARG A 108 -9.31 -1.91 -12.56
C ARG A 108 -10.26 -1.37 -13.63
N VAL A 109 -9.83 -0.32 -14.31
CA VAL A 109 -10.53 0.24 -15.47
C VAL A 109 -9.76 -0.14 -16.73
N PRO A 110 -10.32 -0.97 -17.62
CA PRO A 110 -9.71 -1.25 -18.92
C PRO A 110 -9.80 -0.01 -19.82
N PHE A 111 -8.88 0.14 -20.77
CA PHE A 111 -8.93 1.27 -21.72
C PHE A 111 -10.22 1.30 -22.55
N LEU A 112 -10.78 0.13 -22.87
CA LEU A 112 -12.06 0.01 -23.55
C LEU A 112 -13.20 0.78 -22.83
N ALA A 113 -13.18 0.83 -21.48
CA ALA A 113 -14.20 1.55 -20.73
C ALA A 113 -14.24 3.06 -21.05
N LEU A 114 -13.10 3.66 -21.44
CA LEU A 114 -13.06 5.06 -21.86
C LEU A 114 -13.71 5.25 -23.24
N VAL A 115 -13.59 4.25 -24.11
CA VAL A 115 -14.26 4.23 -25.43
C VAL A 115 -15.76 4.05 -25.25
N GLU A 116 -16.17 3.10 -24.42
CA GLU A 116 -17.58 2.80 -24.13
C GLU A 116 -18.30 3.96 -23.44
N ALA A 117 -17.62 4.65 -22.52
CA ALA A 117 -18.13 5.86 -21.88
C ALA A 117 -18.10 7.11 -22.79
N GLY A 118 -17.54 7.02 -24.00
CA GLY A 118 -17.44 8.12 -24.94
C GLY A 118 -16.43 9.22 -24.56
N LEU A 119 -15.59 8.99 -23.55
CA LEU A 119 -14.53 9.91 -23.13
C LEU A 119 -13.42 10.03 -24.19
N VAL A 120 -13.21 8.94 -24.94
CA VAL A 120 -12.37 8.88 -26.14
C VAL A 120 -13.13 8.19 -27.27
N LYS A 121 -12.79 8.49 -28.52
CA LYS A 121 -13.50 7.94 -29.69
C LYS A 121 -12.62 7.00 -30.52
N ALA A 122 -13.21 5.96 -31.08
CA ALA A 122 -12.54 5.17 -32.11
C ALA A 122 -12.21 6.06 -33.33
N GLY A 123 -11.03 5.90 -33.91
CA GLY A 123 -10.49 6.74 -34.97
C GLY A 123 -9.76 7.99 -34.49
N GLU A 124 -9.91 8.36 -33.21
CA GLU A 124 -9.21 9.47 -32.61
C GLU A 124 -7.71 9.16 -32.43
N THR A 125 -6.85 10.18 -32.44
CA THR A 125 -5.41 10.02 -32.24
C THR A 125 -5.02 10.35 -30.80
N VAL A 126 -4.26 9.46 -30.17
CA VAL A 126 -3.50 9.74 -28.95
C VAL A 126 -2.07 10.13 -29.27
N THR A 127 -1.44 10.93 -28.40
CA THR A 127 -0.07 11.38 -28.57
C THR A 127 0.72 11.44 -27.25
N ASP A 128 2.06 11.43 -27.29
CA ASP A 128 2.87 11.71 -26.10
C ASP A 128 2.87 13.22 -25.80
N GLU A 129 3.33 13.60 -24.60
CA GLU A 129 3.38 15.00 -24.14
C GLU A 129 4.07 15.94 -25.15
N LYS A 130 5.09 15.45 -25.85
CA LYS A 130 5.88 16.21 -26.83
C LYS A 130 5.33 16.13 -28.27
N ARG A 131 4.18 15.49 -28.49
CA ARG A 131 3.56 15.27 -29.81
C ARG A 131 4.43 14.54 -30.84
N ARG A 132 5.40 13.74 -30.39
CA ARG A 132 6.36 12.97 -31.21
C ARG A 132 5.81 11.63 -31.66
N HIS A 133 5.08 10.96 -30.77
CA HIS A 133 4.49 9.66 -31.03
C HIS A 133 2.99 9.81 -31.15
N LYS A 134 2.39 9.14 -32.14
CA LYS A 134 0.95 9.18 -32.41
C LYS A 134 0.43 7.77 -32.68
N ALA A 135 -0.74 7.45 -32.15
CA ALA A 135 -1.42 6.18 -32.40
C ALA A 135 -2.93 6.39 -32.49
N ILE A 136 -3.63 5.59 -33.28
CA ILE A 136 -5.07 5.69 -33.50
C ILE A 136 -5.80 4.77 -32.51
N ILE A 137 -6.82 5.29 -31.85
CA ILE A 137 -7.71 4.51 -30.97
C ILE A 137 -8.60 3.61 -31.83
N ARG A 138 -8.65 2.32 -31.51
CA ARG A 138 -9.55 1.35 -32.13
C ARG A 138 -10.78 1.12 -31.25
N ALA A 139 -11.88 0.69 -31.86
CA ALA A 139 -13.16 0.45 -31.18
C ALA A 139 -13.11 -0.68 -30.13
N ASP A 140 -12.13 -1.58 -30.25
CA ASP A 140 -11.89 -2.70 -29.33
C ASP A 140 -11.02 -2.32 -28.11
N GLY A 141 -10.69 -1.04 -27.91
CA GLY A 141 -9.85 -0.58 -26.81
C GLY A 141 -8.36 -0.92 -27.02
N THR A 142 -7.92 -1.06 -28.27
CA THR A 142 -6.51 -1.13 -28.65
C THR A 142 -6.05 0.15 -29.34
N LEU A 143 -4.73 0.31 -29.48
CA LEU A 143 -4.13 1.36 -30.30
C LEU A 143 -3.51 0.76 -31.56
N LEU A 144 -3.58 1.50 -32.66
CA LEU A 144 -2.88 1.25 -33.91
C LEU A 144 -1.72 2.24 -34.06
N LEU A 145 -0.52 1.71 -34.12
CA LEU A 145 0.70 2.41 -34.55
C LEU A 145 1.24 1.61 -35.73
N ASP A 146 0.88 2.01 -36.95
CA ASP A 146 1.10 1.23 -38.17
C ASP A 146 2.53 0.68 -38.28
N PRO A 147 2.73 -0.65 -38.49
CA PRO A 147 1.73 -1.73 -38.69
C PRO A 147 1.28 -2.46 -37.41
N ALA A 148 1.66 -1.99 -36.24
CA ALA A 148 1.42 -2.66 -34.97
C ALA A 148 0.06 -2.30 -34.34
N VAL A 149 -0.64 -3.33 -33.85
CA VAL A 149 -1.85 -3.18 -33.00
C VAL A 149 -1.60 -3.81 -31.64
N GLY A 150 -2.07 -3.15 -30.59
CA GLY A 150 -1.93 -3.67 -29.23
C GLY A 150 -2.54 -2.77 -28.17
N SER A 151 -2.38 -3.16 -26.91
CA SER A 151 -2.81 -2.33 -25.78
C SER A 151 -2.07 -1.00 -25.73
N ILE A 152 -2.62 -0.03 -25.00
CA ILE A 152 -1.97 1.28 -24.75
C ILE A 152 -0.54 1.14 -24.21
N HIS A 153 -0.28 0.07 -23.45
CA HIS A 153 1.03 -0.26 -22.88
C HIS A 153 1.99 -0.80 -23.92
N LYS A 154 1.56 -1.80 -24.70
CA LYS A 154 2.39 -2.42 -25.73
C LYS A 154 2.77 -1.40 -26.81
N ILE A 155 1.80 -0.61 -27.27
CA ILE A 155 2.03 0.40 -28.30
C ILE A 155 2.86 1.58 -27.75
N GLY A 156 2.65 1.99 -26.50
CA GLY A 156 3.50 2.98 -25.86
C GLY A 156 4.95 2.54 -25.70
N ALA A 157 5.19 1.26 -25.39
CA ALA A 157 6.53 0.69 -25.27
C ALA A 157 7.21 0.62 -26.65
N LEU A 158 6.48 0.15 -27.66
CA LEU A 158 6.96 0.06 -29.05
C LEU A 158 7.31 1.44 -29.61
N ALA A 159 6.45 2.45 -29.41
CA ALA A 159 6.68 3.81 -29.88
C ALA A 159 7.98 4.42 -29.33
N GLN A 160 8.34 4.06 -28.10
CA GLN A 160 9.54 4.57 -27.42
C GLN A 160 10.78 3.69 -27.60
N GLY A 161 10.65 2.49 -28.18
CA GLY A 161 11.72 1.50 -28.22
C GLY A 161 12.13 0.98 -26.83
N LEU A 162 11.17 0.92 -25.89
CA LEU A 162 11.39 0.51 -24.50
C LEU A 162 10.80 -0.88 -24.21
N PRO A 163 11.32 -1.62 -23.21
CA PRO A 163 10.79 -2.94 -22.85
C PRO A 163 9.40 -2.87 -22.20
N SER A 164 9.00 -1.74 -21.64
CA SER A 164 7.69 -1.54 -21.03
C SER A 164 7.27 -0.08 -21.03
N CYS A 165 5.96 0.17 -20.93
CA CYS A 165 5.40 1.52 -20.84
C CYS A 165 4.10 1.49 -20.03
N ASN A 166 3.91 2.45 -19.13
CA ASN A 166 2.60 2.74 -18.57
C ASN A 166 1.81 3.65 -19.52
N GLY A 167 1.00 3.06 -20.40
CA GLY A 167 0.23 3.80 -21.40
C GLY A 167 -0.73 4.84 -20.81
N TRP A 168 -1.22 4.64 -19.58
CA TRP A 168 -2.08 5.61 -18.89
C TRP A 168 -1.38 6.94 -18.66
N THR A 169 -0.08 6.91 -18.33
CA THR A 169 0.72 8.09 -18.02
C THR A 169 1.59 8.55 -19.19
N PHE A 170 1.43 7.94 -20.36
CA PHE A 170 2.21 8.27 -21.56
C PHE A 170 1.34 8.91 -22.64
N TRP A 171 0.17 8.32 -22.89
CA TRP A 171 -0.73 8.78 -23.93
C TRP A 171 -1.65 9.90 -23.43
N HIS A 172 -1.84 10.87 -24.30
CA HIS A 172 -2.76 11.99 -24.14
C HIS A 172 -3.73 12.01 -25.30
N VAL A 173 -4.95 12.44 -25.05
CA VAL A 173 -5.87 12.91 -26.09
C VAL A 173 -5.80 14.43 -26.17
N GLU A 174 -5.90 14.99 -27.38
CA GLU A 174 -5.91 16.44 -27.56
C GLU A 174 -7.36 16.94 -27.67
N ARG A 175 -7.69 17.96 -26.88
CA ARG A 175 -9.00 18.62 -26.84
C ARG A 175 -8.75 20.13 -26.87
N ASP A 176 -9.27 20.82 -27.86
CA ASP A 176 -9.15 22.29 -27.99
C ASP A 176 -7.69 22.80 -27.85
N GLY A 177 -6.72 22.03 -28.36
CA GLY A 177 -5.28 22.34 -28.29
C GLY A 177 -4.58 21.98 -26.96
N ALA A 178 -5.33 21.52 -25.96
CA ALA A 178 -4.81 21.04 -24.69
C ALA A 178 -4.67 19.51 -24.66
N LEU A 179 -3.57 19.01 -24.09
CA LEU A 179 -3.33 17.58 -23.91
C LEU A 179 -3.93 17.11 -22.59
N THR A 180 -4.83 16.14 -22.66
CA THR A 180 -5.43 15.47 -21.49
C THR A 180 -4.89 14.05 -21.40
N LEU A 181 -4.30 13.73 -20.25
CA LEU A 181 -3.71 12.41 -20.00
C LEU A 181 -4.79 11.33 -19.91
N LEU A 182 -4.56 10.15 -20.50
CA LEU A 182 -5.52 9.04 -20.38
C LEU A 182 -5.78 8.63 -18.92
N ASP A 183 -4.79 8.78 -18.02
CA ASP A 183 -4.97 8.49 -16.60
C ASP A 183 -5.99 9.42 -15.92
N THR A 184 -6.12 10.66 -16.39
CA THR A 184 -7.13 11.60 -15.89
C THR A 184 -8.54 11.09 -16.23
N LEU A 185 -8.75 10.69 -17.48
CA LEU A 185 -10.02 10.11 -17.94
C LEU A 185 -10.34 8.79 -17.22
N ARG A 186 -9.32 7.99 -16.91
CA ARG A 186 -9.47 6.79 -16.08
C ARG A 186 -9.96 7.13 -14.67
N GLY A 187 -9.50 8.26 -14.11
CA GLY A 187 -9.96 8.79 -12.83
C GLY A 187 -11.45 9.12 -12.85
N GLU A 188 -11.96 9.68 -13.95
CA GLU A 188 -13.39 10.00 -14.10
C GLU A 188 -14.26 8.74 -14.06
N ILE A 189 -13.87 7.68 -14.77
CA ILE A 189 -14.57 6.38 -14.72
C ILE A 189 -14.57 5.82 -13.29
N ARG A 190 -13.44 5.89 -12.59
CA ARG A 190 -13.35 5.41 -11.20
C ARG A 190 -14.27 6.18 -10.26
N ALA A 191 -14.36 7.50 -10.44
CA ALA A 191 -15.27 8.33 -9.65
C ALA A 191 -16.73 7.96 -9.91
N GLN A 192 -17.11 7.70 -11.16
CA GLN A 192 -18.45 7.23 -11.52
C GLN A 192 -18.75 5.85 -10.91
N MET A 193 -17.80 4.92 -10.98
CA MET A 193 -17.94 3.59 -10.36
C MET A 193 -18.08 3.64 -8.83
N ALA A 194 -17.47 4.63 -8.18
CA ALA A 194 -17.57 4.80 -6.73
C ALA A 194 -18.88 5.46 -6.28
N ALA A 195 -19.59 6.14 -7.19
CA ALA A 195 -20.85 6.81 -6.92
C ALA A 195 -22.10 5.96 -7.21
N ALA A 196 -21.93 4.81 -7.89
CA ALA A 196 -22.96 3.83 -8.21
C ALA A 196 -23.10 2.76 -7.14
#